data_AF-A0AAW0Z1F7-F1
#
_entry.id   AF-A0AAW0Z1F7-F1
#
_cell.length_a   1.000
_cell.length_b   1.000
_cell.length_c   1.000
_cell.angle_alpha   90.00
_cell.angle_beta   90.00
_cell.angle_gamma   90.00
#
_symmetry.space_group_name_H-M   'P 1'
#
loop_
_entity.id
_entity.type
_entity.pdbx_description
1 polymer ?
#
loop_
_entity_poly.entity_id
_entity_poly.type
_entity_poly.pdbx_seq_one_letter_code
_entity_poly.pdbx_strand_id
1 'polypeptide(L)'
;MPAPSEAGPSARAAAMARPTPALPAKLAKNTRLPATMITPSGAVQPSQKHKAHKGQVSKKKKARIEKGKERAVELSGKLETKVKEREEKKAKRQRAKKAWE
;
A
#
# COMPACT_ATOMS: atom_id res chain seq x y z
N MET A 1 -21.23 -12.92 -38.30
CA MET A 1 -19.92 -12.23 -38.27
C MET A 1 -20.13 -10.73 -38.16
N PRO A 2 -19.92 -10.15 -36.97
CA PRO A 2 -19.40 -8.78 -36.85
C PRO A 2 -18.10 -8.72 -36.02
N ALA A 3 -17.33 -7.67 -36.30
CA ALA A 3 -15.90 -7.46 -36.08
C ALA A 3 -15.44 -7.28 -34.60
N PRO A 4 -14.13 -7.46 -34.32
CA PRO A 4 -13.56 -7.32 -32.98
C PRO A 4 -13.41 -5.85 -32.54
N SER A 5 -13.85 -5.57 -31.31
CA SER A 5 -13.66 -4.30 -30.62
C SER A 5 -12.24 -4.21 -30.07
N GLU A 6 -11.40 -3.36 -30.66
CA GLU A 6 -10.23 -2.82 -29.98
C GLU A 6 -10.67 -1.86 -28.86
N ALA A 7 -10.28 -2.12 -27.63
CA ALA A 7 -10.19 -1.11 -26.58
C ALA A 7 -9.29 -1.56 -25.43
N GLY A 8 -8.01 -1.17 -25.51
CA GLY A 8 -7.24 -0.72 -24.35
C GLY A 8 -6.39 -1.79 -23.63
N PRO A 9 -5.04 -1.63 -23.57
CA PRO A 9 -4.23 -2.41 -22.65
C PRO A 9 -4.64 -2.08 -21.22
N SER A 10 -5.04 -3.13 -20.52
CA SER A 10 -5.24 -3.19 -19.08
C SER A 10 -4.03 -2.57 -18.36
N ALA A 11 -4.18 -1.31 -17.93
CA ALA A 11 -3.24 -0.64 -17.04
C ALA A 11 -3.36 -1.26 -15.64
N ARG A 12 -2.92 -2.52 -15.52
CA ARG A 12 -2.85 -3.22 -14.24
C ARG A 12 -1.39 -3.26 -13.81
N ALA A 13 -1.16 -2.65 -12.65
CA ALA A 13 0.06 -2.66 -11.86
C ALA A 13 1.27 -1.93 -12.48
N ALA A 14 1.34 -0.63 -12.21
CA ALA A 14 2.61 -0.04 -11.80
C ALA A 14 3.03 -0.71 -10.48
N ALA A 15 3.53 -1.94 -10.59
CA ALA A 15 4.29 -2.58 -9.54
C ALA A 15 5.38 -1.60 -9.15
N MET A 16 5.51 -1.35 -7.85
CA MET A 16 6.64 -0.61 -7.31
C MET A 16 7.91 -1.21 -7.89
N ALA A 17 8.51 -0.52 -8.87
CA ALA A 17 9.79 -0.87 -9.43
C ALA A 17 10.81 -0.61 -8.32
N ARG A 18 10.95 -1.60 -7.43
CA ARG A 18 12.13 -1.72 -6.59
C ARG A 18 13.28 -1.76 -7.59
N PRO A 19 14.27 -0.86 -7.50
CA PRO A 19 15.39 -0.90 -8.41
C PRO A 19 16.07 -2.26 -8.20
N THR A 20 15.93 -3.15 -9.17
CA THR A 20 16.76 -4.36 -9.23
C THR A 20 18.20 -3.87 -9.24
N PRO A 21 19.07 -4.35 -8.34
CA PRO A 21 20.46 -3.94 -8.32
C PRO A 21 21.11 -4.42 -9.62
N ALA A 22 21.14 -3.56 -10.63
CA ALA A 22 21.86 -3.82 -11.85
C ALA A 22 23.35 -3.88 -11.49
N LEU A 23 24.05 -4.90 -11.98
CA LEU A 23 25.46 -5.08 -11.73
C LEU A 23 26.23 -3.84 -12.21
N PRO A 24 27.11 -3.25 -11.38
CA PRO A 24 27.78 -1.98 -11.70
C PRO A 24 28.62 -2.08 -12.99
N ALA A 25 29.19 -3.25 -13.26
CA ALA A 25 29.95 -3.52 -14.49
C ALA A 25 29.11 -3.41 -15.78
N LYS A 26 27.81 -3.70 -15.72
CA LYS A 26 26.90 -3.59 -16.86
C LYS A 26 26.41 -2.15 -17.06
N LEU A 27 26.29 -1.39 -15.97
CA LEU A 27 25.91 0.02 -15.98
C LEU A 27 27.03 0.90 -16.55
N ALA A 28 28.27 0.68 -16.13
CA ALA A 28 29.44 1.43 -16.61
C ALA A 28 29.70 1.24 -18.12
N LYS A 29 29.32 0.09 -18.69
CA LYS A 29 29.47 -0.22 -20.12
C LYS A 29 28.25 0.16 -20.96
N ASN A 30 27.24 0.80 -20.37
CA ASN A 30 26.01 1.16 -21.08
C ASN A 30 26.21 2.42 -21.92
N THR A 31 26.27 2.27 -23.23
CA THR A 31 26.47 3.37 -24.20
C THR A 31 25.30 4.36 -24.25
N ARG A 32 24.12 3.98 -23.73
CA ARG A 32 22.93 4.86 -23.71
C ARG A 32 22.90 5.78 -22.49
N LEU A 33 23.66 5.47 -21.43
CA LEU A 33 23.73 6.30 -20.23
C LEU A 33 24.98 7.20 -20.29
N PRO A 34 24.83 8.51 -20.10
CA PRO A 34 25.99 9.39 -20.07
C PRO A 34 26.83 9.11 -18.81
N ALA A 35 28.15 9.21 -18.95
CA ALA A 35 29.09 8.98 -17.86
C ALA A 35 28.84 9.90 -16.64
N THR A 36 28.25 11.08 -16.87
CA THR A 36 27.87 12.05 -15.83
C THR A 36 26.76 11.55 -14.90
N MET A 37 25.96 10.57 -15.32
CA MET A 37 24.88 9.97 -14.52
C MET A 37 25.33 8.76 -13.71
N ILE A 38 26.60 8.32 -13.86
CA ILE A 38 27.16 7.16 -13.17
C ILE A 38 28.20 7.64 -12.14
N THR A 39 28.15 7.11 -10.93
CA THR A 39 29.15 7.35 -9.89
C THR A 39 30.46 6.63 -10.22
N PRO A 40 31.61 7.06 -9.67
CA PRO A 40 32.87 6.32 -9.85
C PRO A 40 32.80 4.85 -9.38
N SER A 41 31.85 4.52 -8.50
CA SER A 41 31.54 3.17 -8.04
C SER A 41 30.63 2.36 -9.00
N GLY A 42 30.25 2.93 -10.15
CA GLY A 42 29.45 2.25 -11.17
C GLY A 42 27.94 2.20 -10.90
N ALA A 43 27.43 3.03 -9.99
CA ALA A 43 25.99 3.13 -9.68
C ALA A 43 25.36 4.37 -10.33
N VAL A 44 24.07 4.34 -10.61
CA VAL A 44 23.35 5.52 -11.14
C VAL A 44 23.17 6.56 -10.02
N GLN A 45 23.50 7.81 -10.31
CA GLN A 45 23.27 8.95 -9.41
C GLN A 45 21.78 9.06 -9.03
N PRO A 46 21.42 8.98 -7.74
CA PRO A 46 20.02 9.04 -7.34
C PRO A 46 19.46 10.46 -7.48
N SER A 47 18.23 10.59 -7.98
CA SER A 47 17.58 11.89 -8.11
C SER A 47 17.34 12.56 -6.75
N GLN A 48 17.77 13.83 -6.63
CA GLN A 48 17.60 14.63 -5.42
C GLN A 48 16.20 15.23 -5.26
N LYS A 49 15.36 15.19 -6.32
CA LYS A 49 14.08 15.91 -6.44
C LYS A 49 13.03 15.57 -5.38
N HIS A 50 13.19 14.45 -4.66
CA HIS A 50 12.23 13.97 -3.67
C HIS A 50 12.72 13.93 -2.22
N LYS A 51 13.98 14.30 -1.95
CA LYS A 51 14.48 14.33 -0.57
C LYS A 51 14.02 15.57 0.21
N ALA A 52 13.82 16.71 -0.47
CA ALA A 52 13.47 17.98 0.18
C ALA A 52 12.08 18.02 0.84
N HIS A 53 11.10 17.25 0.32
CA HIS A 53 9.73 17.23 0.84
C HIS A 53 9.37 15.91 1.54
N LYS A 54 10.36 15.10 1.90
CA LYS A 54 10.14 13.83 2.58
C LYS A 54 9.59 14.10 4.00
N GLY A 55 8.26 14.05 4.12
CA GLY A 55 7.53 14.34 5.36
C GLY A 55 6.57 15.54 5.28
N GLN A 56 6.67 16.38 4.25
CA GLN A 56 5.69 17.45 4.04
C GLN A 56 4.41 16.88 3.43
N VAL A 57 3.41 16.66 4.29
CA VAL A 57 2.07 16.24 3.91
C VAL A 57 1.21 17.49 3.75
N SER A 58 0.62 17.70 2.58
CA SER A 58 -0.28 18.83 2.33
C SER A 58 -1.49 18.81 3.27
N LYS A 59 -2.04 19.99 3.60
CA LYS A 59 -3.23 20.13 4.46
C LYS A 59 -4.39 19.23 4.01
N LYS A 60 -4.64 19.16 2.70
CA LYS A 60 -5.66 18.29 2.09
C LYS A 60 -5.39 16.80 2.33
N LYS A 61 -4.12 16.36 2.23
CA LYS A 61 -3.75 14.97 2.48
C LYS A 61 -3.82 14.61 3.96
N LYS A 62 -3.48 15.54 4.87
CA LYS A 62 -3.66 15.37 6.32
C LYS A 62 -5.14 15.17 6.68
N ALA A 63 -6.02 16.07 6.22
CA ALA A 63 -7.46 15.97 6.49
C ALA A 63 -8.08 14.66 5.98
N ARG A 64 -7.66 14.18 4.80
CA ARG A 64 -8.12 12.88 4.28
C ARG A 64 -7.65 11.70 5.14
N ILE A 65 -6.43 11.77 5.67
CA ILE A 65 -5.89 10.72 6.56
C ILE A 65 -6.63 10.72 7.89
N GLU A 66 -6.88 11.88 8.49
CA GLU A 66 -7.62 12.00 9.76
C GLU A 66 -9.05 11.48 9.63
N LYS A 67 -9.78 11.88 8.58
CA LYS A 67 -11.10 11.33 8.28
C LYS A 67 -11.09 9.80 8.08
N GLY A 68 -10.01 9.27 7.51
CA GLY A 68 -9.82 7.82 7.38
C GLY A 68 -9.59 7.12 8.72
N LYS A 69 -8.85 7.75 9.63
CA LYS A 69 -8.61 7.24 10.99
C LYS A 69 -9.89 7.21 11.82
N GLU A 70 -10.69 8.28 11.78
CA GLU A 70 -11.98 8.34 12.48
C GLU A 70 -12.92 7.21 12.03
N ARG A 71 -13.05 7.01 10.72
CA ARG A 71 -13.85 5.90 10.16
C ARG A 71 -13.35 4.52 10.59
N ALA A 72 -12.03 4.34 10.70
CA ALA A 72 -11.46 3.07 11.15
C ALA A 72 -11.80 2.80 12.63
N VAL A 73 -11.74 3.82 13.48
CA VAL A 73 -12.11 3.74 14.90
C VAL A 73 -13.60 3.45 15.08
N GLU A 74 -14.47 4.08 14.28
CA GLU A 74 -15.91 3.77 14.30
C GLU A 74 -16.19 2.31 13.92
N LEU A 75 -15.50 1.80 12.90
CA LEU A 75 -15.66 0.41 12.45
C LEU A 75 -15.14 -0.58 13.49
N SER A 76 -14.04 -0.29 14.19
CA SER A 76 -13.55 -1.14 15.27
C SER A 76 -14.53 -1.18 16.44
N GLY A 77 -15.07 -0.03 16.86
CA GLY A 77 -16.09 0.01 17.93
C GLY A 77 -17.37 -0.76 17.59
N LYS A 78 -17.83 -0.68 16.33
CA LYS A 78 -18.96 -1.50 15.84
C LYS A 78 -18.66 -3.00 15.83
N LEU A 79 -17.40 -3.39 15.70
CA LEU A 79 -16.99 -4.79 15.71
C LEU A 79 -16.89 -5.32 17.14
N GLU A 80 -16.34 -4.53 18.07
CA GLU A 80 -16.28 -4.85 19.50
C GLU A 80 -17.67 -5.08 20.10
N THR A 81 -18.63 -4.21 19.79
CA THR A 81 -20.03 -4.36 20.25
C THR A 81 -20.66 -5.66 19.73
N LYS A 82 -20.49 -5.98 18.44
CA LYS A 82 -20.96 -7.26 17.86
C LYS A 82 -20.30 -8.49 18.49
N VAL A 83 -19.02 -8.39 18.87
CA VAL A 83 -18.33 -9.50 19.56
C VAL A 83 -18.94 -9.69 20.95
N LYS A 84 -19.11 -8.62 21.72
CA LYS A 84 -19.76 -8.67 23.05
C LYS A 84 -21.15 -9.28 22.98
N GLU A 85 -22.00 -8.84 22.04
CA GLU A 85 -23.34 -9.41 21.86
C GLU A 85 -23.32 -10.93 21.54
N ARG A 86 -22.33 -11.38 20.76
CA ARG A 86 -22.17 -12.81 20.44
C ARG A 86 -21.71 -13.60 21.66
N GLU A 87 -20.80 -13.03 22.45
CA GLU A 87 -20.31 -13.64 23.69
C GLU A 87 -21.41 -13.73 24.74
N GLU A 88 -22.21 -12.68 24.92
CA GLU A 88 -23.38 -12.69 25.80
C GLU A 88 -24.42 -13.74 25.37
N LYS A 89 -24.70 -13.84 24.07
CA LYS A 89 -25.58 -14.89 23.55
C LYS A 89 -25.03 -16.29 23.80
N LYS A 90 -23.73 -16.51 23.64
CA LYS A 90 -23.07 -17.78 23.97
C LYS A 90 -23.13 -18.07 25.47
N ALA A 91 -22.84 -17.09 26.31
CA ALA A 91 -22.91 -17.20 27.77
C ALA A 91 -24.34 -17.52 28.23
N LYS A 92 -25.36 -16.88 27.65
CA LYS A 92 -26.77 -17.17 27.93
C LYS A 92 -27.14 -18.61 27.55
N ARG A 93 -26.68 -19.09 26.38
CA ARG A 93 -26.88 -20.49 25.97
C ARG A 93 -26.19 -21.47 26.93
N GLN A 94 -24.97 -21.19 27.35
CA GLN A 94 -24.24 -22.04 28.29
C GLN A 94 -24.91 -22.07 29.67
N ARG A 95 -25.36 -20.92 30.18
CA ARG A 95 -26.14 -20.85 31.43
C ARG A 95 -27.43 -21.65 31.34
N ALA A 96 -28.18 -21.53 30.24
CA ALA A 96 -29.41 -22.28 30.03
C ALA A 96 -29.16 -23.80 29.93
N LYS A 97 -28.09 -24.21 29.24
CA LYS A 97 -27.69 -25.63 29.15
C LYS A 97 -27.31 -26.19 30.51
N LYS A 98 -26.52 -25.45 31.30
CA LYS A 98 -26.11 -25.85 32.65
C LYS A 98 -27.28 -25.89 33.65
N ALA A 99 -28.33 -25.10 33.44
CA ALA A 99 -29.52 -25.13 34.29
C ALA A 99 -30.44 -26.33 34.01
N TRP A 100 -30.16 -27.10 32.96
CA TRP A 100 -30.89 -28.30 32.56
C TRP A 100 -30.13 -29.61 32.81
N GLU A 101 -28.89 -29.53 33.32
CA GLU A 101 -28.09 -30.67 33.84
C GLU A 101 -28.19 -30.71 35.36
#